data_AF-A0A231NR55-F1
#
_entry.id   AF-A0A231NR55-F1
#
_cell.length_a   1.000
_cell.length_b   1.000
_cell.length_c   1.000
_cell.angle_alpha   90.00
_cell.angle_beta   90.00
_cell.angle_gamma   90.00
#
_symmetry.space_group_name_H-M   'P 1'
#
loop_
_entity.id
_entity.type
_entity.pdbx_description
1 polymer ?
#
loop_
_entity_poly.entity_id
_entity_poly.type
_entity_poly.pdbx_seq_one_letter_code
_entity_poly.pdbx_strand_id
1 'polypeptide(L)'
;MIKQIQLLKIKSGLTAAQLSQKSGVPLATVHKLLSGETTNPKLETLNAVLSALSYQLEIRPLDDSNNECLSELEWQLITLYRQLSGSAQNLFNGLLLQFMHYEKKSGFTPDNTPPLD
;
A
#
# COMPACT_ATOMS: atom_id res chain seq x y z
N MET A 1 6.52 2.15 -14.24
CA MET A 1 7.00 1.18 -13.22
C MET A 1 8.41 1.51 -12.72
N ILE A 2 9.45 1.53 -13.56
CA ILE A 2 10.84 1.79 -13.13
C ILE A 2 11.03 3.13 -12.40
N LYS A 3 10.36 4.20 -12.85
CA LYS A 3 10.37 5.51 -12.18
C LYS A 3 9.88 5.44 -10.73
N GLN A 4 8.90 4.58 -10.42
CA GLN A 4 8.39 4.40 -9.06
C GLN A 4 9.47 3.79 -8.16
N ILE A 5 10.20 2.78 -8.63
CA ILE A 5 11.28 2.12 -7.89
C ILE A 5 12.42 3.12 -7.58
N GLN A 6 12.74 4.01 -8.53
CA GLN A 6 13.72 5.08 -8.30
C GLN A 6 13.29 6.02 -7.17
N LEU A 7 12.01 6.43 -7.15
CA LEU A 7 11.45 7.27 -6.08
C LEU A 7 11.46 6.55 -4.74
N LEU A 8 11.09 5.26 -4.71
CA LEU A 8 11.11 4.45 -3.49
C LEU A 8 12.53 4.30 -2.94
N LYS A 9 13.54 4.11 -3.81
CA LYS A 9 14.94 4.11 -3.41
C LYS A 9 15.33 5.43 -2.73
N ILE A 10 15.01 6.56 -3.34
CA ILE A 10 15.33 7.89 -2.78
C ILE A 10 14.69 8.06 -1.40
N LYS A 11 13.42 7.67 -1.24
CA LYS A 11 12.70 7.70 0.04
C LYS A 11 13.32 6.76 1.09
N SER A 12 13.84 5.61 0.66
CA SER A 12 14.46 4.62 1.57
C SER A 12 15.88 4.99 2.03
N GLY A 13 16.56 5.93 1.34
CA GLY A 13 17.96 6.28 1.60
C GLY A 13 18.98 5.17 1.30
N LEU A 14 18.59 4.06 0.66
CA LEU A 14 19.48 2.93 0.40
C LEU A 14 20.33 3.14 -0.86
N THR A 15 21.59 2.71 -0.78
CA THR A 15 22.50 2.67 -1.94
C THR A 15 22.23 1.44 -2.82
N ALA A 16 22.66 1.47 -4.08
CA ALA A 16 22.52 0.32 -4.98
C ALA A 16 23.26 -0.93 -4.46
N ALA A 17 24.40 -0.73 -3.77
CA ALA A 17 25.15 -1.82 -3.13
C ALA A 17 24.36 -2.48 -1.99
N GLN A 18 23.75 -1.68 -1.12
CA GLN A 18 22.89 -2.19 -0.04
C GLN A 18 21.64 -2.90 -0.59
N LEU A 19 21.05 -2.38 -1.66
CA LEU A 19 19.93 -3.04 -2.34
C LEU A 19 20.34 -4.38 -2.93
N SER A 20 21.50 -4.45 -3.60
CA SER A 20 22.05 -5.69 -4.13
C SER A 20 22.26 -6.73 -3.03
N GLN A 21 22.86 -6.33 -1.91
CA GLN A 21 23.08 -7.23 -0.77
C GLN A 21 21.78 -7.73 -0.16
N LYS A 22 20.79 -6.84 0.04
CA LYS A 22 19.50 -7.20 0.65
C LYS A 22 18.59 -8.02 -0.28
N SER A 23 18.63 -7.76 -1.59
CA SER A 23 17.78 -8.44 -2.58
C SER A 23 18.38 -9.74 -3.10
N GLY A 24 19.68 -9.98 -2.92
CA GLY A 24 20.39 -11.08 -3.55
C GLY A 24 20.55 -10.92 -5.08
N VAL A 25 20.15 -9.77 -5.63
CA VAL A 25 20.28 -9.45 -7.05
C VAL A 25 21.66 -8.83 -7.31
N PRO A 26 22.38 -9.23 -8.38
CA PRO A 26 23.69 -8.67 -8.70
C PRO A 26 23.68 -7.14 -8.84
N LEU A 27 24.73 -6.49 -8.35
CA LEU A 27 24.85 -5.02 -8.34
C LEU A 27 24.68 -4.41 -9.74
N ALA A 28 25.24 -5.06 -10.76
CA ALA A 28 25.09 -4.64 -12.16
C ALA A 28 23.62 -4.64 -12.59
N THR A 29 22.86 -5.66 -12.20
CA THR A 29 21.43 -5.78 -12.51
C THR A 29 20.61 -4.73 -11.76
N VAL A 30 20.91 -4.50 -10.48
CA VAL A 30 20.28 -3.42 -9.69
C VAL A 30 20.57 -2.06 -10.31
N HIS A 31 21.81 -1.79 -10.75
CA HIS A 31 22.17 -0.55 -11.44
C HIS A 31 21.42 -0.38 -12.75
N LYS A 32 21.34 -1.40 -13.60
CA LYS A 32 20.60 -1.35 -14.87
C LYS A 32 19.10 -1.15 -14.68
N LEU A 33 18.55 -1.72 -13.60
CA LEU A 33 17.15 -1.54 -13.24
C LEU A 33 16.90 -0.11 -12.73
N LEU A 34 17.80 0.42 -11.90
CA LEU A 34 17.72 1.78 -11.37
C LEU A 34 18.10 2.86 -12.39
N SER A 35 18.91 2.57 -13.41
CA SER A 35 19.26 3.52 -14.48
C SER A 35 18.19 3.58 -15.58
N GLY A 36 17.27 2.62 -15.61
CA GLY A 36 16.26 2.50 -16.66
C GLY A 36 16.74 1.80 -17.93
N GLU A 37 17.96 1.26 -17.94
CA GLU A 37 18.47 0.42 -19.04
C GLU A 37 17.66 -0.86 -19.22
N THR A 38 17.17 -1.45 -18.11
CA THR A 38 16.31 -2.63 -18.17
C THR A 38 14.85 -2.20 -18.24
N THR A 39 14.28 -2.17 -19.45
CA THR A 39 12.87 -1.80 -19.69
C THR A 39 11.88 -2.85 -19.22
N ASN A 40 12.27 -4.12 -19.15
CA ASN A 40 11.41 -5.22 -18.73
C ASN A 40 12.14 -6.18 -17.78
N PRO A 41 12.30 -5.83 -16.48
CA PRO A 41 12.90 -6.73 -15.50
C PRO A 41 12.00 -7.96 -15.28
N LYS A 42 12.61 -9.11 -15.00
CA LYS A 42 11.85 -10.29 -14.57
C LYS A 42 11.10 -9.98 -13.27
N LEU A 43 9.90 -10.52 -13.11
CA LEU A 43 9.04 -10.30 -11.95
C LEU A 43 9.76 -10.71 -10.64
N GLU A 44 10.53 -11.80 -10.66
CA GLU A 44 11.38 -12.24 -9.55
C GLU A 44 12.40 -11.18 -9.13
N THR A 45 13.11 -10.58 -10.10
CA THR A 45 14.10 -9.53 -9.84
C THR A 45 13.44 -8.27 -9.30
N LEU A 46 12.26 -7.93 -9.83
CA LEU A 46 11.48 -6.80 -9.38
C LEU A 46 11.01 -6.98 -7.92
N ASN A 47 10.43 -8.14 -7.60
CA ASN A 47 10.01 -8.49 -6.24
C ASN A 47 11.18 -8.48 -5.26
N ALA A 48 12.32 -9.07 -5.62
CA ALA A 48 13.50 -9.10 -4.74
C ALA A 48 13.98 -7.68 -4.37
N VAL A 49 14.00 -6.76 -5.34
CA VAL A 49 14.39 -5.36 -5.10
C VAL A 49 13.34 -4.62 -4.27
N LEU A 50 12.05 -4.85 -4.51
CA LEU A 50 10.98 -4.24 -3.72
C LEU A 50 10.95 -4.75 -2.27
N SER A 51 11.12 -6.05 -2.06
CA SER A 51 11.23 -6.63 -0.72
C SER A 51 12.43 -6.07 0.05
N ALA A 52 13.56 -5.81 -0.63
CA ALA A 52 14.70 -5.13 -0.03
C ALA A 52 14.42 -3.68 0.39
N LEU A 53 13.45 -3.03 -0.26
CA LEU A 53 12.92 -1.71 0.07
C LEU A 53 11.74 -1.78 1.07
N SER A 54 11.36 -2.97 1.55
CA SER A 54 10.17 -3.22 2.36
C SER A 54 8.83 -2.91 1.66
N TYR A 55 8.77 -3.08 0.35
CA TYR A 55 7.55 -2.99 -0.46
C TYR A 55 7.22 -4.35 -1.11
N GLN A 56 5.96 -4.51 -1.53
CA GLN A 56 5.47 -5.67 -2.26
C GLN A 56 4.75 -5.23 -3.54
N LEU A 57 4.78 -6.09 -4.57
CA LEU A 57 3.91 -5.92 -5.73
C LEU A 57 2.51 -6.40 -5.38
N GLU A 58 1.53 -5.55 -5.64
CA GLU A 58 0.12 -5.89 -5.57
C GLU A 58 -0.42 -5.94 -7.01
N ILE A 59 -1.14 -7.01 -7.34
CA ILE A 59 -1.86 -7.13 -8.61
C ILE A 59 -3.32 -6.77 -8.31
N ARG A 60 -3.83 -5.73 -8.97
CA ARG A 60 -5.21 -5.26 -8.81
C ARG A 60 -5.94 -5.29 -10.16
N PRO A 61 -7.26 -5.56 -10.20
CA PRO A 61 -8.07 -5.38 -11.40
C PRO A 61 -7.95 -3.96 -11.95
N LEU A 62 -7.86 -3.81 -13.27
CA LEU A 62 -7.71 -2.49 -13.92
C LEU A 62 -8.95 -1.59 -13.76
N ASP A 63 -10.12 -2.21 -13.56
CA ASP A 63 -11.43 -1.52 -13.56
C ASP A 63 -11.91 -1.14 -12.15
N ASP A 64 -11.11 -1.41 -11.12
CA ASP A 64 -11.43 -1.05 -9.74
C ASP A 64 -11.16 0.45 -9.53
N SER A 65 -12.17 1.26 -9.88
CA SER A 65 -12.16 2.72 -9.69
C SER A 65 -12.14 3.11 -8.21
N ASN A 66 -12.28 2.14 -7.30
CA ASN A 66 -11.99 2.32 -5.89
C ASN A 66 -10.47 2.41 -5.72
N ASN A 67 -9.97 3.63 -5.59
CA ASN A 67 -8.63 3.89 -5.05
C ASN A 67 -8.58 3.40 -3.59
N GLU A 68 -8.51 2.10 -3.35
CA GLU A 68 -8.43 1.46 -2.03
C GLU A 68 -7.04 1.64 -1.36
N CYS A 69 -6.31 2.68 -1.72
CA CYS A 69 -5.25 3.15 -0.83
C CYS A 69 -5.93 3.95 0.25
N LEU A 70 -6.04 3.37 1.44
CA LEU A 70 -6.50 4.09 2.63
C LEU A 70 -5.79 5.45 2.70
N SER A 71 -6.57 6.51 2.83
CA SER A 71 -6.08 7.84 3.11
C SER A 71 -5.23 7.84 4.38
N GLU A 72 -4.40 8.86 4.55
CA GLU A 72 -3.58 9.01 5.76
C GLU A 72 -4.43 8.97 7.04
N LEU A 73 -5.63 9.55 6.99
CA LEU A 73 -6.56 9.58 8.10
C LEU A 73 -7.12 8.18 8.42
N GLU A 74 -7.50 7.41 7.39
CA GLU A 74 -7.95 6.02 7.58
C GLU A 74 -6.83 5.14 8.16
N TRP A 75 -5.59 5.32 7.72
CA TRP A 75 -4.42 4.65 8.29
C TRP A 75 -4.20 4.97 9.76
N GLN A 76 -4.31 6.25 10.13
CA GLN A 76 -4.19 6.69 11.51
C GLN A 76 -5.30 6.09 12.37
N LEU A 77 -6.55 6.09 11.88
CA LEU A 77 -7.69 5.52 12.59
C LEU A 77 -7.51 4.02 12.85
N ILE A 78 -7.07 3.24 11.85
CA ILE A 78 -6.79 1.80 12.01
C ILE A 78 -5.66 1.57 13.03
N THR A 79 -4.61 2.39 12.97
CA THR A 79 -3.46 2.27 13.87
C THR A 79 -3.89 2.51 15.33
N LEU A 80 -4.65 3.57 15.58
CA LEU A 80 -5.19 3.87 16.91
C LEU A 80 -6.15 2.79 17.38
N TYR A 81 -7.05 2.32 16.51
CA TYR A 81 -8.00 1.26 16.84
C TYR A 81 -7.30 -0.03 17.31
N ARG A 82 -6.19 -0.42 16.66
CA ARG A 82 -5.39 -1.60 17.05
C ARG A 82 -4.72 -1.47 18.42
N GLN A 83 -4.52 -0.25 18.93
CA GLN A 83 -3.94 0.00 20.24
C GLN A 83 -4.98 0.03 21.37
N LEU A 84 -6.27 0.07 21.04
CA LEU A 84 -7.37 0.06 22.03
C LEU A 84 -7.50 -1.31 22.71
N SER A 85 -7.94 -1.30 23.97
CA SER A 85 -8.35 -2.53 24.66
C SER A 85 -9.63 -3.10 24.05
N GLY A 86 -9.90 -4.39 24.24
CA GLY A 86 -11.10 -5.05 23.68
C GLY A 86 -12.41 -4.35 24.06
N SER A 87 -12.53 -3.87 25.30
CA SER A 87 -13.70 -3.09 25.73
C SER A 87 -13.84 -1.75 24.99
N ALA A 88 -12.73 -1.05 24.75
CA ALA A 88 -12.72 0.22 24.04
C ALA A 88 -13.02 0.05 22.54
N GLN A 89 -12.51 -1.03 21.92
CA GLN A 89 -12.86 -1.40 20.55
C GLN A 89 -14.36 -1.70 20.41
N ASN A 90 -14.95 -2.43 21.35
CA ASN A 90 -16.39 -2.71 21.35
C ASN A 90 -17.24 -1.43 21.45
N LEU A 91 -16.84 -0.48 22.31
CA LEU A 91 -17.51 0.81 22.41
C LEU A 91 -17.42 1.60 21.10
N PHE A 92 -16.22 1.66 20.51
CA PHE A 92 -15.99 2.31 19.23
C PHE A 92 -16.86 1.72 18.11
N ASN A 93 -16.93 0.38 18.02
CA ASN A 93 -17.77 -0.31 17.05
C ASN A 93 -19.26 -0.01 17.27
N GLY A 94 -19.71 0.07 18.52
CA GLY A 94 -21.09 0.46 18.84
C GLY A 94 -21.42 1.87 18.35
N LEU A 95 -20.53 2.84 18.60
CA LEU A 95 -20.68 4.22 18.11
C LEU A 95 -20.66 4.28 16.58
N LEU A 96 -19.72 3.57 15.94
CA LEU A 96 -19.63 3.51 14.49
C LEU A 96 -20.93 3.00 13.87
N LEU A 97 -21.51 1.93 14.43
CA LEU A 97 -22.80 1.40 13.98
C LEU A 97 -23.96 2.41 14.16
N GLN A 98 -23.94 3.21 15.23
CA GLN A 98 -24.92 4.26 15.43
C GLN A 98 -24.82 5.37 14.37
N PHE A 99 -23.60 5.81 14.04
CA PHE A 99 -23.38 6.79 12.97
C PHE A 99 -23.81 6.25 11.61
N MET A 100 -23.45 5.00 11.29
CA MET A 100 -23.88 4.35 10.05
C MET A 100 -25.40 4.27 9.93
N HIS A 101 -26.10 4.00 11.05
CA HIS A 101 -27.56 4.00 11.08
C HIS A 101 -28.16 5.39 10.87
N TYR A 102 -27.54 6.42 11.43
CA TYR A 102 -27.93 7.80 11.22
C TYR A 102 -27.81 8.22 9.75
N GLU A 103 -26.70 7.89 9.10
CA GLU A 103 -26.48 8.19 7.67
C GLU A 103 -27.48 7.48 6.76
N LYS A 104 -27.80 6.22 7.05
CA LYS A 104 -28.83 5.48 6.31
C LYS A 104 -30.22 6.12 6.45
N LYS A 105 -30.53 6.68 7.62
CA LYS A 105 -31.80 7.38 7.87
C LYS A 105 -31.84 8.76 7.22
N SER A 106 -30.71 9.44 7.07
CA SER A 106 -30.63 10.74 6.40
C SER A 106 -30.59 10.63 4.88
N GLY A 107 -30.54 9.42 4.32
CA GLY A 107 -30.48 9.17 2.88
C GLY A 107 -29.10 9.41 2.27
N PHE A 108 -28.04 9.45 3.09
CA PHE A 108 -26.67 9.59 2.61
C PHE A 108 -26.19 8.29 1.95
N THR A 109 -25.77 8.37 0.69
CA THR A 109 -25.08 7.29 -0.03
C THR A 109 -23.60 7.63 -0.14
N PRO A 110 -22.69 6.82 0.41
CA PRO A 110 -21.26 7.04 0.22
C PRO A 110 -20.89 6.90 -1.26
N ASP A 111 -20.05 7.81 -1.74
CA ASP A 111 -19.50 7.85 -3.11
C ASP A 111 -18.71 6.55 -3.47
N ASN A 112 -18.33 5.77 -2.45
CA ASN A 112 -17.54 4.52 -2.57
C ASN A 112 -18.36 3.25 -2.26
N THR A 113 -19.67 3.25 -2.44
CA THR A 113 -20.45 2.02 -2.26
C THR A 113 -20.16 1.04 -3.41
N PRO A 114 -19.60 -0.16 -3.16
CA PRO A 114 -19.53 -1.17 -4.20
C PRO A 114 -20.96 -1.52 -4.64
N PRO A 115 -21.20 -1.75 -5.94
CA PRO A 115 -22.52 -2.11 -6.43
C PRO A 115 -23.02 -3.38 -5.73
N LEU A 116 -24.27 -3.34 -5.26
CA LEU A 116 -24.97 -4.51 -4.74
C LEU A 116 -25.26 -5.45 -5.91
N ASP A 117 -24.63 -6.62 -5.91
CA ASP A 117 -25.06 -7.80 -6.69
C ASP A 117 -26.38 -8.37 -6.12
#